data_AF-A0A3B9SHF1-F1
#
_entry.id   AF-A0A3B9SHF1-F1
#
_cell.length_a   1.000
_cell.length_b   1.000
_cell.length_c   1.000
_cell.angle_alpha   90.00
_cell.angle_beta   90.00
_cell.angle_gamma   90.00
#
_symmetry.space_group_name_H-M   'P 1'
#
loop_
_entity.id
_entity.type
_entity.pdbx_description
1 polymer ?
#
loop_
_entity_poly.entity_id
_entity_poly.type
_entity_poly.pdbx_seq_one_letter_code
_entity_poly.pdbx_strand_id
1 'polypeptide(L)'
;MNTLIKNMRLDKTLSVKRNVCAVFTMLFSLLSVMLMSTATFAMSGNGTKNAPYVIKTYDELRTVLLRNCYAELGEDISESEATVLTVGNGVTVHLDLAGHSVSIGKTTGTKDSAIKVNGACLIVDDSGENGSISTSGVLHLFGFLPNEGGELIINSGNFSSETQAVIRTYENAEVTVNGGSFKRGKNVVSAYNIYAAGNSKVTLNGGTFYGEVCINENADFTMNNGTIDSLVVETKEMYETTVPKRILLNKGKITNIILIQNEAKVYLDALLNRKSHFEVGGVKKEINARVYTVENGESLFIVPECNYITSVNVELKEPKYGQTPDLNAIIKTDNVGFYDSESVMWAKDGHSMGDSEIFEAGHSYSVAIWLSADRGYAFSTNGSYVPLVDGTLNGEEVAVNKPYEQDPSEVIELYRDFGYYDPNVTQIDVKVEEPEVGKTPDFNPEILTQGCKFQDYTNGQFHNGISWWDDSDSKPLSPTDTFEKGHDYTLEMRIVPAYNATFNVKNATINGNSVEPWGSNPVWISYQFKAGLIGDVDKNGTVDKKDAATLMKYITGAEPVLTETQLESAKVTDSTKKKPDLLDVMAILEIASKEPLIN
;
A
#
# COMPACT_ATOMS: atom_id res chain seq x y z
N MET A 1 -22.51 -30.71 -72.06
CA MET A 1 -23.55 -29.95 -72.80
C MET A 1 -24.82 -29.82 -71.94
N ASN A 2 -24.70 -29.22 -70.75
CA ASN A 2 -25.82 -28.91 -69.85
C ASN A 2 -25.40 -27.91 -68.74
N THR A 3 -24.74 -26.82 -69.12
CA THR A 3 -24.39 -25.74 -68.17
C THR A 3 -24.20 -24.43 -68.92
N LEU A 4 -25.24 -23.95 -69.62
CA LEU A 4 -25.16 -22.60 -70.21
C LEU A 4 -26.53 -21.95 -70.48
N ILE A 5 -27.57 -22.19 -69.66
CA ILE A 5 -28.81 -21.41 -69.72
C ILE A 5 -29.42 -21.32 -68.31
N LYS A 6 -28.95 -20.39 -67.46
CA LYS A 6 -29.77 -19.91 -66.32
C LYS A 6 -29.43 -18.56 -65.70
N ASN A 7 -28.41 -17.82 -66.15
CA ASN A 7 -28.00 -16.56 -65.48
C ASN A 7 -28.10 -15.29 -66.32
N MET A 8 -29.07 -15.18 -67.24
CA MET A 8 -29.38 -13.89 -67.87
C MET A 8 -30.88 -13.71 -68.05
N ARG A 9 -31.56 -13.21 -67.02
CA ARG A 9 -32.82 -12.44 -67.13
C ARG A 9 -33.35 -12.05 -65.75
N LEU A 10 -32.62 -11.25 -64.98
CA LEU A 10 -33.24 -10.59 -63.83
C LEU A 10 -32.58 -9.27 -63.39
N ASP A 11 -31.97 -8.50 -64.31
CA ASP A 11 -31.17 -7.33 -63.88
C ASP A 11 -31.44 -6.00 -64.60
N LYS A 12 -32.52 -5.87 -65.39
CA LYS A 12 -32.84 -4.59 -66.05
C LYS A 12 -34.08 -3.87 -65.54
N THR A 13 -34.91 -4.49 -64.70
CA THR A 13 -36.15 -3.87 -64.21
C THR A 13 -36.04 -3.29 -62.79
N LEU A 14 -35.00 -3.65 -62.03
CA LEU A 14 -34.76 -3.14 -60.66
C LEU A 14 -33.94 -1.85 -60.62
N SER A 15 -33.11 -1.57 -61.63
CA SER A 15 -32.31 -0.33 -61.71
C SER A 15 -33.16 0.92 -61.96
N VAL A 16 -34.23 0.82 -62.76
CA VAL A 16 -35.07 1.98 -63.10
C VAL A 16 -35.98 2.39 -61.94
N LYS A 17 -36.47 1.43 -61.12
CA LYS A 17 -37.29 1.75 -59.94
C LYS A 17 -36.48 2.35 -58.78
N ARG A 18 -35.21 1.98 -58.61
CA ARG A 18 -34.33 2.58 -57.60
C ARG A 18 -33.97 4.04 -57.90
N ASN A 19 -33.77 4.38 -59.18
CA ASN A 19 -33.44 5.75 -59.57
C ASN A 19 -34.65 6.70 -59.54
N VAL A 20 -35.86 6.22 -59.86
CA VAL A 20 -37.08 7.04 -59.74
C VAL A 20 -37.47 7.28 -58.28
N CYS A 21 -37.27 6.31 -57.38
CA CYS A 21 -37.48 6.51 -55.95
C CYS A 21 -36.46 7.50 -55.37
N ALA A 22 -35.17 7.36 -55.68
CA ALA A 22 -34.13 8.27 -55.19
C ALA A 22 -34.33 9.72 -55.67
N VAL A 23 -34.77 9.93 -56.92
CA VAL A 23 -35.08 11.27 -57.44
C VAL A 23 -36.35 11.85 -56.81
N PHE A 24 -37.40 11.05 -56.56
CA PHE A 24 -38.59 11.55 -55.85
C PHE A 24 -38.34 11.81 -54.36
N THR A 25 -37.50 11.03 -53.68
CA THR A 25 -37.12 11.30 -52.29
C THR A 25 -36.22 12.54 -52.21
N MET A 26 -35.28 12.74 -53.14
CA MET A 26 -34.54 13.99 -53.26
C MET A 26 -35.46 15.19 -53.57
N LEU A 27 -36.39 15.06 -54.51
CA LEU A 27 -37.29 16.14 -54.90
C LEU A 27 -38.28 16.49 -53.77
N PHE A 28 -38.79 15.52 -53.01
CA PHE A 28 -39.62 15.79 -51.82
C PHE A 28 -38.81 16.35 -50.64
N SER A 29 -37.55 15.94 -50.46
CA SER A 29 -36.65 16.56 -49.46
C SER A 29 -36.26 17.99 -49.84
N LEU A 30 -36.11 18.30 -51.13
CA LEU A 30 -35.88 19.66 -51.62
C LEU A 30 -37.15 20.52 -51.59
N LEU A 31 -38.34 19.96 -51.88
CA LEU A 31 -39.62 20.69 -51.79
C LEU A 31 -40.05 20.96 -50.34
N SER A 32 -39.76 20.07 -49.39
CA SER A 32 -40.06 20.30 -47.97
C SER A 32 -39.12 21.34 -47.33
N VAL A 33 -37.92 21.54 -47.86
CA VAL A 33 -37.02 22.64 -47.48
C VAL A 33 -37.44 23.98 -48.13
N MET A 34 -38.06 23.98 -49.31
CA MET A 34 -38.51 25.21 -49.99
C MET A 34 -39.93 25.68 -49.62
N LEU A 35 -40.77 24.83 -49.00
CA LEU A 35 -42.12 25.20 -48.55
C LEU A 35 -42.18 25.68 -47.09
N MET A 36 -41.06 25.68 -46.36
CA MET A 36 -40.94 26.56 -45.20
C MET A 36 -40.79 27.98 -45.73
N SER A 37 -41.91 28.62 -46.01
CA SER A 37 -41.95 30.07 -46.17
C SER A 37 -41.19 30.65 -44.99
N THR A 38 -40.00 31.17 -45.23
CA THR A 38 -39.32 32.05 -44.28
C THR A 38 -40.21 33.27 -44.17
N ALA A 39 -41.26 33.18 -43.35
CA ALA A 39 -41.86 34.35 -42.77
C ALA A 39 -40.70 35.01 -42.05
N THR A 40 -40.09 36.00 -42.71
CA THR A 40 -39.10 36.85 -42.10
C THR A 40 -39.86 37.57 -41.00
N PHE A 41 -39.83 37.02 -39.79
CA PHE A 41 -40.27 37.72 -38.60
C PHE A 41 -39.49 39.02 -38.59
N ALA A 42 -40.20 40.14 -38.75
CA ALA A 42 -39.61 41.45 -38.74
C ALA A 42 -39.32 41.81 -37.27
N MET A 43 -38.30 41.15 -36.69
CA MET A 43 -37.75 41.54 -35.40
C MET A 43 -37.28 42.99 -35.53
N SER A 44 -37.64 43.85 -34.58
CA SER A 44 -37.11 45.21 -34.57
C SER A 44 -35.62 45.18 -34.20
N GLY A 45 -34.86 46.12 -34.74
CA GLY A 45 -33.40 46.16 -34.60
C GLY A 45 -32.66 45.53 -35.78
N ASN A 46 -31.33 45.56 -35.73
CA ASN A 46 -30.48 44.99 -36.78
C ASN A 46 -29.40 44.03 -36.25
N GLY A 47 -29.49 43.66 -34.97
CA GLY A 47 -28.59 42.69 -34.34
C GLY A 47 -27.22 43.25 -33.96
N THR A 48 -27.05 44.58 -33.95
CA THR A 48 -25.83 45.23 -33.46
C THR A 48 -25.98 45.63 -32.00
N LYS A 49 -24.87 45.85 -31.28
CA LYS A 49 -24.90 46.23 -29.86
C LYS A 49 -25.77 47.48 -29.57
N ASN A 50 -25.82 48.43 -30.49
CA ASN A 50 -26.60 49.67 -30.32
C ASN A 50 -28.05 49.56 -30.84
N ALA A 51 -28.38 48.47 -31.52
CA ALA A 51 -29.71 48.19 -32.07
C ALA A 51 -29.93 46.66 -32.08
N PRO A 52 -30.00 46.03 -30.89
CA PRO A 52 -30.15 44.58 -30.78
C PRO A 52 -31.47 44.12 -31.41
N TYR A 53 -31.55 42.85 -31.81
CA TYR A 53 -32.83 42.26 -32.18
C TYR A 53 -33.72 42.17 -30.94
N VAL A 54 -34.93 42.74 -30.99
CA VAL A 54 -35.90 42.64 -29.90
C VAL A 54 -36.74 41.38 -30.10
N ILE A 55 -36.65 40.45 -29.16
CA ILE A 55 -37.29 39.14 -29.21
C ILE A 55 -38.56 39.17 -28.36
N LYS A 56 -39.69 38.78 -28.94
CA LYS A 56 -40.98 38.72 -28.25
C LYS A 56 -41.59 37.33 -28.22
N THR A 57 -41.11 36.43 -29.07
CA THR A 57 -41.65 35.09 -29.23
C THR A 57 -40.57 34.03 -29.19
N TYR A 58 -40.98 32.80 -28.90
CA TYR A 58 -40.08 31.65 -28.85
C TYR A 58 -39.43 31.35 -30.21
N ASP A 59 -40.17 31.49 -31.32
CA ASP A 59 -39.63 31.30 -32.68
C ASP A 59 -38.61 32.37 -33.09
N GLU A 60 -38.80 33.61 -32.62
CA GLU A 60 -37.80 34.67 -32.79
C GLU A 60 -36.53 34.36 -32.02
N LEU A 61 -36.64 33.91 -30.75
CA LEU A 61 -35.48 33.49 -29.94
C LEU A 61 -34.70 32.38 -30.65
N ARG A 62 -35.41 31.36 -31.12
CA ARG A 62 -34.83 30.26 -31.89
C ARG A 62 -34.11 30.75 -33.15
N THR A 63 -34.67 31.73 -33.85
CA THR A 63 -34.09 32.27 -35.08
C THR A 63 -32.82 33.09 -34.80
N VAL A 64 -32.81 33.87 -33.72
CA VAL A 64 -31.66 34.69 -33.30
C VAL A 64 -30.48 33.84 -32.89
N LEU A 65 -30.71 32.75 -32.14
CA LEU A 65 -29.63 31.89 -31.64
C LEU A 65 -28.79 31.24 -32.76
N LEU A 66 -29.26 31.29 -34.02
CA LEU A 66 -28.55 30.80 -35.20
C LEU A 66 -27.67 31.86 -35.89
N ARG A 67 -27.51 33.06 -35.30
CA ARG A 67 -26.86 34.21 -35.96
C ARG A 67 -25.81 34.88 -35.06
N ASN A 68 -24.76 35.42 -35.68
CA ASN A 68 -23.83 36.33 -35.01
C ASN A 68 -24.52 37.68 -34.74
N CYS A 69 -24.97 37.92 -33.51
CA CYS A 69 -25.76 39.12 -33.21
C CYS A 69 -25.84 39.47 -31.72
N TYR A 70 -26.38 40.67 -31.48
CA TYR A 70 -26.91 41.13 -30.21
C TYR A 70 -28.43 41.03 -30.24
N ALA A 71 -29.00 40.52 -29.17
CA ALA A 71 -30.42 40.37 -28.98
C ALA A 71 -30.82 40.75 -27.56
N GLU A 72 -32.03 41.23 -27.42
CA GLU A 72 -32.64 41.67 -26.17
C GLU A 72 -34.06 41.10 -26.12
N LEU A 73 -34.48 40.57 -24.97
CA LEU A 73 -35.87 40.20 -24.76
C LEU A 73 -36.72 41.47 -24.63
N GLY A 74 -37.81 41.55 -25.40
CA GLY A 74 -38.79 42.64 -25.28
C GLY A 74 -40.06 42.25 -24.52
N GLU A 75 -40.28 40.95 -24.29
CA GLU A 75 -41.43 40.39 -23.56
C GLU A 75 -41.01 39.07 -22.89
N ASP A 76 -41.80 38.63 -21.91
CA ASP A 76 -41.63 37.30 -21.31
C ASP A 76 -42.04 36.21 -22.34
N ILE A 77 -41.19 35.21 -22.50
CA ILE A 77 -41.39 34.10 -23.43
C ILE A 77 -41.66 32.84 -22.62
N SER A 78 -42.77 32.17 -22.90
CA SER A 78 -43.12 30.89 -22.28
C SER A 78 -43.53 29.88 -23.34
N GLU A 79 -42.94 28.69 -23.31
CA GLU A 79 -43.28 27.59 -24.21
C GLU A 79 -43.39 26.29 -23.43
N SER A 80 -44.58 25.68 -23.41
CA SER A 80 -44.88 24.47 -22.65
C SER A 80 -44.33 23.20 -23.30
N GLU A 81 -44.24 23.17 -24.64
CA GLU A 81 -43.77 22.02 -25.42
C GLU A 81 -42.64 22.43 -26.38
N ALA A 82 -41.53 22.85 -25.81
CA ALA A 82 -40.44 23.44 -26.55
C ALA A 82 -39.67 22.42 -27.41
N THR A 83 -39.12 22.91 -28.53
CA THR A 83 -37.98 22.23 -29.16
C THR A 83 -36.68 22.61 -28.44
N VAL A 84 -35.57 21.92 -28.71
CA VAL A 84 -34.29 22.38 -28.14
C VAL A 84 -33.82 23.60 -28.91
N LEU A 85 -33.56 24.70 -28.21
CA LEU A 85 -32.91 25.87 -28.77
C LEU A 85 -31.43 25.53 -28.97
N THR A 86 -30.93 25.66 -30.19
CA THR A 86 -29.52 25.37 -30.49
C THR A 86 -28.86 26.65 -30.95
N VAL A 87 -27.74 26.99 -30.33
CA VAL A 87 -26.88 28.07 -30.80
C VAL A 87 -26.11 27.57 -32.02
N GLY A 88 -26.17 28.31 -33.13
CA GLY A 88 -25.56 27.89 -34.40
C GLY A 88 -24.06 27.65 -34.25
N ASN A 89 -23.52 26.56 -34.79
CA ASN A 89 -22.08 26.27 -34.70
C ASN A 89 -21.25 27.42 -35.32
N GLY A 90 -20.21 27.85 -34.62
CA GLY A 90 -19.34 28.96 -35.03
C GLY A 90 -19.98 30.35 -34.92
N VAL A 91 -21.12 30.50 -34.24
CA VAL A 91 -21.74 31.81 -33.99
C VAL A 91 -21.55 32.27 -32.56
N THR A 92 -21.52 33.60 -32.38
CA THR A 92 -21.52 34.28 -31.10
C THR A 92 -22.83 35.05 -30.94
N VAL A 93 -23.58 34.75 -29.89
CA VAL A 93 -24.84 35.44 -29.56
C VAL A 93 -24.68 36.14 -28.23
N HIS A 94 -24.96 37.45 -28.22
CA HIS A 94 -25.19 38.20 -26.99
C HIS A 94 -26.69 38.29 -26.76
N LEU A 95 -27.17 37.64 -25.71
CA LEU A 95 -28.58 37.65 -25.30
C LEU A 95 -28.71 38.43 -23.99
N ASP A 96 -29.35 39.60 -24.06
CA ASP A 96 -29.75 40.37 -22.90
C ASP A 96 -31.19 40.01 -22.50
N LEU A 97 -31.38 39.62 -21.24
CA LEU A 97 -32.69 39.30 -20.69
C LEU A 97 -33.52 40.57 -20.42
N ALA A 98 -32.89 41.74 -20.24
CA ALA A 98 -33.56 43.02 -20.03
C ALA A 98 -34.72 42.99 -19.01
N GLY A 99 -34.61 42.20 -17.94
CA GLY A 99 -35.65 42.05 -16.92
C GLY A 99 -36.79 41.09 -17.29
N HIS A 100 -36.75 40.48 -18.47
CA HIS A 100 -37.73 39.52 -18.97
C HIS A 100 -37.31 38.06 -18.76
N SER A 101 -38.30 37.17 -18.82
CA SER A 101 -38.13 35.75 -18.51
C SER A 101 -38.34 34.84 -19.72
N VAL A 102 -37.50 33.80 -19.83
CA VAL A 102 -37.71 32.66 -20.72
C VAL A 102 -38.06 31.43 -19.88
N SER A 103 -39.27 30.92 -20.05
CA SER A 103 -39.76 29.72 -19.36
C SER A 103 -39.96 28.60 -20.37
N ILE A 104 -39.15 27.55 -20.25
CA ILE A 104 -39.16 26.41 -21.15
C ILE A 104 -39.68 25.18 -20.41
N GLY A 105 -40.87 24.73 -20.81
CA GLY A 105 -41.49 23.52 -20.30
C GLY A 105 -40.87 22.25 -20.88
N LYS A 106 -41.71 21.22 -21.00
CA LYS A 106 -41.32 19.90 -21.50
C LYS A 106 -40.76 20.01 -22.92
N THR A 107 -39.56 19.50 -23.15
CA THR A 107 -39.07 19.34 -24.52
C THR A 107 -39.68 18.11 -25.17
N THR A 108 -40.07 18.21 -26.44
CA THR A 108 -40.54 17.05 -27.21
C THR A 108 -39.36 16.13 -27.57
N GLY A 109 -39.36 14.90 -27.05
CA GLY A 109 -38.36 13.85 -27.30
C GLY A 109 -37.43 13.56 -26.12
N THR A 110 -36.44 12.68 -26.33
CA THR A 110 -35.41 12.28 -25.34
C THR A 110 -34.29 13.32 -25.25
N LYS A 111 -34.62 14.61 -25.33
CA LYS A 111 -33.62 15.65 -25.48
C LYS A 111 -33.29 16.27 -24.12
N ASP A 112 -32.00 16.53 -23.95
CA ASP A 112 -31.40 16.73 -22.63
C ASP A 112 -31.34 18.20 -22.19
N SER A 113 -31.67 19.21 -23.01
CA SER A 113 -31.46 20.62 -22.63
C SER A 113 -32.43 21.61 -23.27
N ALA A 114 -32.66 22.74 -22.62
CA ALA A 114 -33.45 23.84 -23.17
C ALA A 114 -32.64 24.65 -24.20
N ILE A 115 -31.39 25.00 -23.87
CA ILE A 115 -30.45 25.69 -24.77
C ILE A 115 -29.16 24.88 -24.91
N LYS A 116 -28.84 24.45 -26.12
CA LYS A 116 -27.60 23.74 -26.47
C LYS A 116 -26.60 24.68 -27.13
N VAL A 117 -25.35 24.67 -26.68
CA VAL A 117 -24.25 25.51 -27.21
C VAL A 117 -23.15 24.59 -27.72
N ASN A 118 -23.14 24.30 -29.03
CA ASN A 118 -22.19 23.36 -29.65
C ASN A 118 -21.23 24.10 -30.58
N GLY A 119 -19.94 24.15 -30.24
CA GLY A 119 -18.92 24.86 -31.04
C GLY A 119 -19.25 26.35 -31.27
N ALA A 120 -20.06 26.94 -30.39
CA ALA A 120 -20.60 28.29 -30.48
C ALA A 120 -20.34 29.04 -29.17
N CYS A 121 -20.59 30.35 -29.14
CA CYS A 121 -20.47 31.17 -27.93
C CYS A 121 -21.82 31.83 -27.60
N LEU A 122 -22.33 31.59 -26.40
CA LEU A 122 -23.52 32.25 -25.87
C LEU A 122 -23.14 33.11 -24.67
N ILE A 123 -23.43 34.41 -24.77
CA ILE A 123 -23.20 35.38 -23.71
C ILE A 123 -24.56 35.84 -23.22
N VAL A 124 -24.85 35.62 -21.94
CA VAL A 124 -26.11 35.99 -21.31
C VAL A 124 -25.88 37.13 -20.34
N ASP A 125 -26.58 38.23 -20.60
CA ASP A 125 -26.65 39.42 -19.77
C ASP A 125 -28.08 39.60 -19.26
N ASP A 126 -28.25 40.30 -18.15
CA ASP A 126 -29.53 40.83 -17.70
C ASP A 126 -29.28 42.29 -17.31
N SER A 127 -29.55 43.20 -18.24
CA SER A 127 -29.43 44.65 -18.03
C SER A 127 -30.64 45.22 -17.29
N GLY A 128 -31.77 44.52 -17.32
CA GLY A 128 -32.91 44.78 -16.48
C GLY A 128 -32.77 44.07 -15.13
N GLU A 129 -33.63 44.43 -14.19
CA GLU A 129 -33.68 43.70 -12.93
C GLU A 129 -34.63 42.50 -13.09
N ASN A 130 -34.20 41.32 -12.62
CA ASN A 130 -35.02 40.10 -12.51
C ASN A 130 -35.26 39.30 -13.81
N GLY A 131 -34.47 39.51 -14.85
CA GLY A 131 -34.48 38.64 -16.02
C GLY A 131 -34.16 37.20 -15.61
N SER A 132 -34.79 36.24 -16.27
CA SER A 132 -34.64 34.83 -15.89
C SER A 132 -34.71 33.84 -17.05
N ILE A 133 -34.02 32.70 -16.89
CA ILE A 133 -34.22 31.52 -17.74
C ILE A 133 -34.52 30.35 -16.81
N SER A 134 -35.69 29.73 -17.00
CA SER A 134 -36.16 28.62 -16.18
C SER A 134 -36.62 27.44 -17.02
N THR A 135 -36.36 26.22 -16.53
CA THR A 135 -36.88 24.99 -17.12
C THR A 135 -37.77 24.21 -16.16
N SER A 136 -38.89 23.69 -16.68
CA SER A 136 -39.84 22.83 -15.95
C SER A 136 -40.21 21.60 -16.78
N GLY A 137 -40.71 20.53 -16.13
CA GLY A 137 -41.26 19.36 -16.82
C GLY A 137 -40.51 18.04 -16.62
N VAL A 138 -40.09 17.38 -17.71
CA VAL A 138 -39.66 15.97 -17.71
C VAL A 138 -38.29 15.77 -17.07
N LEU A 139 -38.09 14.59 -16.48
CA LEU A 139 -36.79 14.08 -16.04
C LEU A 139 -35.72 14.31 -17.15
N HIS A 140 -34.55 14.86 -16.79
CA HIS A 140 -33.37 15.12 -17.63
C HIS A 140 -33.27 16.43 -18.44
N LEU A 141 -34.11 17.44 -18.19
CA LEU A 141 -33.98 18.73 -18.90
C LEU A 141 -32.98 19.70 -18.22
N PHE A 142 -31.80 19.86 -18.80
CA PHE A 142 -30.83 20.91 -18.41
C PHE A 142 -31.28 22.30 -18.87
N GLY A 143 -30.92 23.35 -18.12
CA GLY A 143 -31.09 24.72 -18.60
C GLY A 143 -30.21 24.99 -19.82
N PHE A 144 -28.90 24.81 -19.63
CA PHE A 144 -27.87 24.97 -20.65
C PHE A 144 -27.04 23.70 -20.81
N LEU A 145 -26.69 23.39 -22.05
CA LEU A 145 -25.78 22.29 -22.41
C LEU A 145 -24.70 22.80 -23.38
N PRO A 146 -23.66 23.47 -22.87
CA PRO A 146 -22.44 23.67 -23.64
C PRO A 146 -21.71 22.34 -23.85
N ASN A 147 -21.40 22.02 -25.11
CA ASN A 147 -20.73 20.79 -25.53
C ASN A 147 -19.84 21.03 -26.76
N GLU A 148 -18.99 20.07 -27.12
CA GLU A 148 -18.18 20.09 -28.37
C GLU A 148 -17.39 21.41 -28.53
N GLY A 149 -16.74 21.86 -27.45
CA GLY A 149 -16.01 23.14 -27.45
C GLY A 149 -16.88 24.41 -27.43
N GLY A 150 -18.17 24.29 -27.11
CA GLY A 150 -19.06 25.44 -26.91
C GLY A 150 -18.69 26.25 -25.67
N GLU A 151 -18.88 27.57 -25.77
CA GLU A 151 -18.58 28.55 -24.73
C GLU A 151 -19.88 29.18 -24.21
N LEU A 152 -20.09 29.16 -22.90
CA LEU A 152 -21.20 29.82 -22.22
C LEU A 152 -20.65 30.85 -21.22
N ILE A 153 -21.02 32.11 -21.41
CA ILE A 153 -20.67 33.20 -20.49
C ILE A 153 -21.95 33.76 -19.89
N ILE A 154 -22.06 33.77 -18.57
CA ILE A 154 -23.20 34.34 -17.83
C ILE A 154 -22.72 35.50 -16.99
N ASN A 155 -23.21 36.71 -17.29
CA ASN A 155 -22.84 37.92 -16.58
C ASN A 155 -23.79 38.27 -15.43
N SER A 156 -25.10 38.09 -15.64
CA SER A 156 -26.15 38.34 -14.64
C SER A 156 -27.42 37.56 -14.98
N GLY A 157 -28.47 37.69 -14.15
CA GLY A 157 -29.76 37.04 -14.32
C GLY A 157 -30.08 35.96 -13.29
N ASN A 158 -31.27 35.38 -13.39
CA ASN A 158 -31.78 34.32 -12.54
C ASN A 158 -31.99 33.03 -13.33
N PHE A 159 -31.42 31.92 -12.87
CA PHE A 159 -31.41 30.66 -13.61
C PHE A 159 -31.92 29.52 -12.74
N SER A 160 -32.88 28.76 -13.25
CA SER A 160 -33.40 27.60 -12.54
C SER A 160 -33.73 26.43 -13.46
N SER A 161 -33.63 25.23 -12.90
CA SER A 161 -34.09 24.00 -13.54
C SER A 161 -34.80 23.16 -12.50
N GLU A 162 -36.05 22.77 -12.75
CA GLU A 162 -36.79 21.93 -11.81
C GLU A 162 -36.35 20.46 -11.83
N THR A 163 -35.71 20.02 -12.92
CA THR A 163 -35.56 18.61 -13.24
C THR A 163 -34.12 18.12 -13.12
N GLN A 164 -33.12 18.87 -13.58
CA GLN A 164 -31.71 18.51 -13.39
C GLN A 164 -30.81 19.74 -13.22
N ALA A 165 -29.65 19.74 -13.90
CA ALA A 165 -28.65 20.77 -13.76
C ALA A 165 -29.07 22.05 -14.49
N VAL A 166 -28.86 23.21 -13.87
CA VAL A 166 -29.04 24.48 -14.59
C VAL A 166 -28.04 24.56 -15.74
N ILE A 167 -26.79 24.17 -15.50
CA ILE A 167 -25.74 24.06 -16.53
C ILE A 167 -25.15 22.65 -16.48
N ARG A 168 -25.04 21.98 -17.62
CA ARG A 168 -24.28 20.74 -17.77
C ARG A 168 -23.25 20.87 -18.88
N THR A 169 -22.00 20.52 -18.61
CA THR A 169 -20.92 20.64 -19.58
C THR A 169 -20.41 19.28 -20.04
N TYR A 170 -19.97 19.17 -21.28
CA TYR A 170 -19.29 17.99 -21.82
C TYR A 170 -18.26 18.39 -22.90
N GLU A 171 -17.44 17.41 -23.32
CA GLU A 171 -16.55 17.44 -24.50
C GLU A 171 -15.83 18.78 -24.73
N ASN A 172 -15.00 19.19 -23.76
CA ASN A 172 -14.18 20.40 -23.81
C ASN A 172 -14.97 21.73 -23.81
N ALA A 173 -16.21 21.74 -23.33
CA ALA A 173 -16.97 22.97 -23.15
C ALA A 173 -16.31 23.95 -22.17
N GLU A 174 -16.49 25.25 -22.41
CA GLU A 174 -16.04 26.31 -21.51
C GLU A 174 -17.23 27.08 -20.93
N VAL A 175 -17.25 27.25 -19.61
CA VAL A 175 -18.28 28.00 -18.89
C VAL A 175 -17.64 29.05 -18.01
N THR A 176 -18.08 30.30 -18.15
CA THR A 176 -17.70 31.41 -17.29
C THR A 176 -18.94 32.02 -16.65
N VAL A 177 -18.99 32.07 -15.32
CA VAL A 177 -20.07 32.76 -14.58
C VAL A 177 -19.50 33.94 -13.83
N ASN A 178 -19.84 35.16 -14.26
CA ASN A 178 -19.43 36.40 -13.62
C ASN A 178 -20.44 36.89 -12.56
N GLY A 179 -21.69 36.45 -12.63
CA GLY A 179 -22.75 36.89 -11.71
C GLY A 179 -24.03 36.08 -11.86
N GLY A 180 -25.10 36.52 -11.18
CA GLY A 180 -26.42 35.90 -11.23
C GLY A 180 -26.75 34.97 -10.06
N SER A 181 -27.95 34.39 -10.11
CA SER A 181 -28.53 33.53 -9.07
C SER A 181 -28.99 32.21 -9.68
N PHE A 182 -28.53 31.09 -9.14
CA PHE A 182 -28.74 29.75 -9.69
C PHE A 182 -29.48 28.88 -8.67
N LYS A 183 -30.60 28.28 -9.08
CA LYS A 183 -31.45 27.46 -8.23
C LYS A 183 -31.74 26.11 -8.88
N ARG A 184 -31.31 25.03 -8.24
CA ARG A 184 -31.71 23.67 -8.63
C ARG A 184 -33.11 23.32 -8.14
N GLY A 185 -33.76 22.38 -8.83
CA GLY A 185 -35.01 21.76 -8.41
C GLY A 185 -34.82 20.90 -7.17
N LYS A 186 -35.79 20.93 -6.26
CA LYS A 186 -35.72 20.25 -4.95
C LYS A 186 -35.97 18.73 -5.00
N ASN A 187 -36.53 18.22 -6.11
CA ASN A 187 -37.19 16.92 -6.13
C ASN A 187 -36.47 15.85 -6.97
N VAL A 188 -35.25 16.10 -7.46
CA VAL A 188 -34.53 15.14 -8.30
C VAL A 188 -33.18 14.77 -7.69
N VAL A 189 -32.99 13.46 -7.50
CA VAL A 189 -31.72 12.86 -7.12
C VAL A 189 -30.72 13.16 -8.25
N SER A 190 -29.68 13.95 -7.97
CA SER A 190 -28.68 14.47 -8.94
C SER A 190 -29.04 15.78 -9.66
N ALA A 191 -29.92 16.62 -9.09
CA ALA A 191 -30.07 18.00 -9.56
C ALA A 191 -28.85 18.83 -9.09
N TYR A 192 -28.19 19.54 -9.99
CA TYR A 192 -27.06 20.41 -9.67
C TYR A 192 -27.35 21.85 -10.14
N ASN A 193 -26.63 22.85 -9.65
CA ASN A 193 -26.59 24.12 -10.35
C ASN A 193 -25.67 24.01 -11.57
N ILE A 194 -24.50 23.41 -11.37
CA ILE A 194 -23.55 23.10 -12.44
C ILE A 194 -23.13 21.64 -12.30
N TYR A 195 -23.12 20.89 -13.40
CA TYR A 195 -22.48 19.58 -13.50
C TYR A 195 -21.37 19.66 -14.55
N ALA A 196 -20.12 19.66 -14.09
CA ALA A 196 -18.92 19.78 -14.93
C ALA A 196 -18.31 18.40 -15.23
N ALA A 197 -18.06 18.07 -16.49
CA ALA A 197 -17.52 16.77 -16.91
C ALA A 197 -16.85 16.84 -18.29
N GLY A 198 -16.07 15.82 -18.64
CA GLY A 198 -15.66 15.57 -20.02
C GLY A 198 -14.65 16.57 -20.57
N ASN A 199 -13.56 16.83 -19.83
CA ASN A 199 -12.54 17.82 -20.18
C ASN A 199 -13.03 19.28 -20.25
N SER A 200 -14.20 19.57 -19.68
CA SER A 200 -14.73 20.93 -19.66
C SER A 200 -13.97 21.82 -18.69
N LYS A 201 -14.10 23.14 -18.88
CA LYS A 201 -13.53 24.16 -18.01
C LYS A 201 -14.64 25.06 -17.48
N VAL A 202 -14.75 25.14 -16.16
CA VAL A 202 -15.73 25.99 -15.47
C VAL A 202 -15.01 27.02 -14.61
N THR A 203 -15.29 28.30 -14.86
CA THR A 203 -14.73 29.45 -14.12
C THR A 203 -15.84 30.25 -13.46
N LEU A 204 -15.81 30.38 -12.14
CA LEU A 204 -16.76 31.18 -11.36
C LEU A 204 -16.09 32.45 -10.85
N ASN A 205 -16.39 33.58 -11.47
CA ASN A 205 -15.94 34.91 -11.06
C ASN A 205 -16.97 35.64 -10.16
N GLY A 206 -18.13 35.03 -9.92
CA GLY A 206 -19.19 35.57 -9.07
C GLY A 206 -20.43 34.67 -9.06
N GLY A 207 -21.55 35.24 -8.62
CA GLY A 207 -22.85 34.57 -8.56
C GLY A 207 -23.16 33.87 -7.24
N THR A 208 -24.42 33.47 -7.08
CA THR A 208 -24.93 32.74 -5.91
C THR A 208 -25.62 31.45 -6.35
N PHE A 209 -25.15 30.31 -5.84
CA PHE A 209 -25.59 28.97 -6.22
C PHE A 209 -26.31 28.30 -5.04
N TYR A 210 -27.65 28.31 -5.09
CA TYR A 210 -28.52 27.71 -4.09
C TYR A 210 -28.64 26.20 -4.34
N GLY A 211 -27.62 25.44 -3.94
CA GLY A 211 -27.51 24.01 -4.17
C GLY A 211 -26.08 23.55 -4.50
N GLU A 212 -25.99 22.40 -5.17
CA GLU A 212 -24.73 21.73 -5.42
C GLU A 212 -24.09 22.15 -6.75
N VAL A 213 -22.79 22.44 -6.76
CA VAL A 213 -21.95 22.48 -7.97
C VAL A 213 -21.16 21.19 -7.98
N CYS A 214 -21.36 20.33 -8.97
CA CYS A 214 -20.68 19.04 -9.10
C CYS A 214 -19.57 19.11 -10.14
N ILE A 215 -18.37 18.70 -9.75
CA ILE A 215 -17.20 18.54 -10.61
C ILE A 215 -16.91 17.05 -10.72
N ASN A 216 -17.10 16.51 -11.91
CA ASN A 216 -16.88 15.13 -12.27
C ASN A 216 -15.61 15.02 -13.15
N GLU A 217 -15.34 13.82 -13.66
CA GLU A 217 -14.12 13.38 -14.28
C GLU A 217 -13.60 14.31 -15.38
N ASN A 218 -12.29 14.55 -15.31
CA ASN A 218 -11.50 15.34 -16.24
C ASN A 218 -11.90 16.83 -16.38
N ALA A 219 -12.83 17.35 -15.57
CA ALA A 219 -13.15 18.77 -15.60
C ALA A 219 -12.10 19.64 -14.88
N ASP A 220 -11.87 20.83 -15.41
CA ASP A 220 -11.13 21.93 -14.79
C ASP A 220 -12.14 22.87 -14.12
N PHE A 221 -11.98 23.12 -12.82
CA PHE A 221 -12.80 24.06 -12.07
C PHE A 221 -11.96 25.15 -11.44
N THR A 222 -12.38 26.40 -11.59
CA THR A 222 -11.75 27.57 -10.94
C THR A 222 -12.81 28.45 -10.32
N MET A 223 -12.71 28.73 -9.03
CA MET A 223 -13.55 29.69 -8.32
C MET A 223 -12.73 30.90 -7.87
N ASN A 224 -12.99 32.04 -8.52
CA ASN A 224 -12.37 33.32 -8.23
C ASN A 224 -13.20 34.19 -7.27
N ASN A 225 -14.52 34.01 -7.25
CA ASN A 225 -15.44 34.64 -6.29
C ASN A 225 -16.82 33.94 -6.35
N GLY A 226 -17.78 34.37 -5.53
CA GLY A 226 -19.16 33.89 -5.52
C GLY A 226 -19.53 33.14 -4.25
N THR A 227 -20.76 32.61 -4.20
CA THR A 227 -21.26 31.81 -3.08
C THR A 227 -21.86 30.50 -3.57
N ILE A 228 -21.40 29.36 -3.04
CA ILE A 228 -21.90 28.01 -3.34
C ILE A 228 -22.39 27.35 -2.05
N ASP A 229 -23.59 26.78 -2.04
CA ASP A 229 -24.06 26.00 -0.88
C ASP A 229 -23.23 24.73 -0.71
N SER A 230 -23.05 23.93 -1.77
CA SER A 230 -22.25 22.72 -1.72
C SER A 230 -21.40 22.54 -2.97
N LEU A 231 -20.10 22.30 -2.81
CA LEU A 231 -19.22 21.83 -3.89
C LEU A 231 -19.11 20.31 -3.79
N VAL A 232 -19.59 19.59 -4.81
CA VAL A 232 -19.50 18.13 -4.92
C VAL A 232 -18.33 17.80 -5.85
N VAL A 233 -17.43 16.95 -5.40
CA VAL A 233 -16.34 16.41 -6.22
C VAL A 233 -16.57 14.92 -6.37
N GLU A 234 -16.88 14.49 -7.58
CA GLU A 234 -17.23 13.11 -7.88
C GLU A 234 -16.06 12.41 -8.57
N THR A 235 -15.62 11.28 -8.00
CA THR A 235 -14.59 10.41 -8.56
C THR A 235 -15.20 9.06 -8.87
N LYS A 236 -15.09 8.57 -10.11
CA LYS A 236 -15.49 7.21 -10.48
C LYS A 236 -14.34 6.22 -10.21
N GLU A 237 -14.74 5.04 -9.72
CA GLU A 237 -14.02 3.76 -9.57
C GLU A 237 -12.49 3.74 -9.32
N MET A 238 -12.07 2.90 -8.36
CA MET A 238 -10.66 2.71 -7.94
C MET A 238 -9.68 2.27 -9.03
N TYR A 239 -10.13 1.91 -10.23
CA TYR A 239 -9.31 1.27 -11.26
C TYR A 239 -9.03 2.15 -12.49
N GLU A 240 -9.78 3.25 -12.67
CA GLU A 240 -9.52 4.22 -13.74
C GLU A 240 -9.15 5.56 -13.10
N THR A 241 -8.02 6.13 -13.50
CA THR A 241 -7.39 7.33 -12.90
C THR A 241 -8.14 8.64 -13.17
N THR A 242 -9.44 8.60 -13.44
CA THR A 242 -10.22 9.77 -13.90
C THR A 242 -10.70 10.63 -12.74
N VAL A 243 -9.75 11.33 -12.12
CA VAL A 243 -10.03 12.43 -11.18
C VAL A 243 -10.32 13.74 -11.93
N PRO A 244 -11.02 14.72 -11.33
CA PRO A 244 -11.02 16.09 -11.83
C PRO A 244 -9.59 16.55 -12.08
N LYS A 245 -9.36 17.16 -13.23
CA LYS A 245 -8.00 17.50 -13.68
C LYS A 245 -7.38 18.58 -12.79
N ARG A 246 -8.19 19.56 -12.37
CA ARG A 246 -7.77 20.64 -11.49
C ARG A 246 -8.97 21.33 -10.84
N ILE A 247 -8.88 21.54 -9.54
CA ILE A 247 -9.82 22.38 -8.77
C ILE A 247 -9.02 23.49 -8.09
N LEU A 248 -9.28 24.74 -8.50
CA LEU A 248 -8.62 25.94 -7.97
C LEU A 248 -9.64 26.83 -7.25
N LEU A 249 -9.41 27.14 -5.97
CA LEU A 249 -10.35 27.89 -5.13
C LEU A 249 -9.66 29.15 -4.57
N ASN A 250 -9.68 30.24 -5.34
CA ASN A 250 -8.98 31.48 -4.99
C ASN A 250 -9.76 32.33 -3.96
N LYS A 251 -11.03 32.67 -4.25
CA LYS A 251 -11.91 33.43 -3.33
C LYS A 251 -13.37 33.03 -3.48
N GLY A 252 -14.17 33.39 -2.50
CA GLY A 252 -15.61 33.15 -2.45
C GLY A 252 -16.02 32.43 -1.17
N LYS A 253 -17.28 32.03 -1.09
CA LYS A 253 -17.85 31.31 0.05
C LYS A 253 -18.41 29.98 -0.42
N ILE A 254 -17.91 28.89 0.15
CA ILE A 254 -18.46 27.54 -0.03
C ILE A 254 -18.96 27.06 1.33
N THR A 255 -20.22 26.66 1.44
CA THR A 255 -20.77 26.21 2.73
C THR A 255 -20.37 24.77 3.04
N ASN A 256 -20.44 23.86 2.06
CA ASN A 256 -20.06 22.46 2.20
C ASN A 256 -19.16 22.01 1.06
N ILE A 257 -18.19 21.15 1.34
CA ILE A 257 -17.48 20.38 0.31
C ILE A 257 -17.82 18.90 0.52
N ILE A 258 -18.31 18.24 -0.52
CA ILE A 258 -18.74 16.85 -0.50
C ILE A 258 -17.87 16.08 -1.49
N LEU A 259 -17.15 15.08 -1.02
CA LEU A 259 -16.46 14.14 -1.92
C LEU A 259 -17.33 12.90 -2.08
N ILE A 260 -17.56 12.50 -3.32
CA ILE A 260 -18.27 11.27 -3.64
C ILE A 260 -17.27 10.30 -4.25
N GLN A 261 -16.93 9.26 -3.50
CA GLN A 261 -16.08 8.15 -3.94
C GLN A 261 -16.86 6.85 -3.78
N ASN A 262 -17.11 6.13 -4.88
CA ASN A 262 -17.84 4.85 -4.85
C ASN A 262 -19.17 4.91 -4.06
N GLU A 263 -20.00 5.93 -4.33
CA GLU A 263 -21.27 6.21 -3.64
C GLU A 263 -21.18 6.58 -2.14
N ALA A 264 -19.98 6.59 -1.55
CA ALA A 264 -19.76 7.12 -0.22
C ALA A 264 -19.64 8.65 -0.26
N LYS A 265 -20.39 9.35 0.62
CA LYS A 265 -20.28 10.80 0.76
C LYS A 265 -19.37 11.14 1.93
N VAL A 266 -18.32 11.92 1.67
CA VAL A 266 -17.46 12.50 2.70
C VAL A 266 -17.81 13.97 2.81
N TYR A 267 -18.23 14.41 3.99
CA TYR A 267 -18.51 15.82 4.26
C TYR A 267 -17.29 16.45 4.91
N LEU A 268 -16.70 17.41 4.20
CA LEU A 268 -15.66 18.29 4.71
C LEU A 268 -16.35 19.55 5.24
N ASP A 269 -16.59 19.58 6.56
CA ASP A 269 -17.01 20.80 7.23
C ASP A 269 -15.88 21.84 7.09
N ALA A 270 -16.25 23.03 6.62
CA ALA A 270 -15.37 24.05 6.03
C ALA A 270 -14.02 24.28 6.75
N LEU A 271 -13.02 23.54 6.28
CA LEU A 271 -11.62 23.90 6.03
C LEU A 271 -10.66 24.34 7.16
N LEU A 272 -11.03 24.71 8.40
CA LEU A 272 -10.00 25.05 9.43
C LEU A 272 -10.46 24.83 10.89
N ASN A 273 -10.25 23.61 11.44
CA ASN A 273 -10.27 23.22 12.89
C ASN A 273 -11.37 22.26 13.40
N ARG A 274 -12.07 21.48 12.56
CA ARG A 274 -13.00 20.45 13.10
C ARG A 274 -12.92 19.11 12.35
N LYS A 275 -13.16 18.05 13.11
CA LYS A 275 -13.20 16.63 12.71
C LYS A 275 -14.15 16.44 11.53
N SER A 276 -13.69 15.77 10.48
CA SER A 276 -14.50 15.46 9.28
C SER A 276 -15.28 14.16 9.48
N HIS A 277 -16.37 13.97 8.74
CA HIS A 277 -17.19 12.77 8.84
C HIS A 277 -17.47 12.15 7.46
N PHE A 278 -17.43 10.82 7.36
CA PHE A 278 -17.98 10.09 6.23
C PHE A 278 -19.36 9.51 6.57
N GLU A 279 -20.23 9.39 5.57
CA GLU A 279 -21.51 8.70 5.69
C GLU A 279 -21.64 7.62 4.60
N VAL A 280 -21.77 6.36 5.02
CA VAL A 280 -22.06 5.22 4.13
C VAL A 280 -23.30 4.52 4.68
N GLY A 281 -24.36 4.42 3.86
CA GLY A 281 -25.62 3.80 4.28
C GLY A 281 -26.31 4.47 5.47
N GLY A 282 -26.15 5.79 5.65
CA GLY A 282 -26.75 6.54 6.75
C GLY A 282 -25.95 6.53 8.07
N VAL A 283 -24.81 5.85 8.12
CA VAL A 283 -23.96 5.78 9.32
C VAL A 283 -22.81 6.77 9.20
N LYS A 284 -22.73 7.72 10.14
CA LYS A 284 -21.65 8.70 10.23
C LYS A 284 -20.45 8.14 11.00
N LYS A 285 -19.26 8.26 10.44
CA LYS A 285 -17.98 7.93 11.11
C LYS A 285 -16.98 9.06 10.92
N GLU A 286 -16.18 9.30 11.95
CA GLU A 286 -15.19 10.37 11.99
C GLU A 286 -13.92 9.97 11.23
N ILE A 287 -13.37 10.87 10.42
CA ILE A 287 -12.06 10.70 9.77
C ILE A 287 -11.17 11.91 10.03
N ASN A 288 -9.88 11.64 10.14
CA ASN A 288 -8.85 12.66 10.05
C ASN A 288 -8.46 12.78 8.57
N ALA A 289 -8.61 13.98 8.01
CA ALA A 289 -8.12 14.30 6.68
C ALA A 289 -7.17 15.49 6.82
N ARG A 290 -5.96 15.38 6.28
CA ARG A 290 -5.04 16.52 6.16
C ARG A 290 -5.27 17.19 4.81
N VAL A 291 -5.62 18.47 4.87
CA VAL A 291 -5.57 19.37 3.73
C VAL A 291 -4.15 19.88 3.62
N TYR A 292 -3.42 19.44 2.59
CA TYR A 292 -2.11 20.01 2.28
C TYR A 292 -2.29 21.30 1.49
N THR A 293 -1.89 22.42 2.07
CA THR A 293 -1.73 23.69 1.35
C THR A 293 -0.27 23.77 0.90
N VAL A 294 -0.01 23.70 -0.40
CA VAL A 294 1.35 23.93 -0.92
C VAL A 294 1.57 25.43 -0.99
N GLU A 295 2.53 25.95 -0.22
CA GLU A 295 2.96 27.34 -0.32
C GLU A 295 3.50 27.60 -1.75
N ASN A 296 2.89 28.58 -2.45
CA ASN A 296 3.20 29.13 -3.80
C ASN A 296 2.17 28.90 -4.93
N GLY A 297 0.98 28.34 -4.67
CA GLY A 297 -0.10 28.33 -5.68
C GLY A 297 -0.91 27.04 -5.71
N GLU A 298 -1.80 26.93 -4.72
CA GLU A 298 -3.16 26.37 -4.78
C GLU A 298 -3.40 25.13 -5.67
N SER A 299 -3.14 23.97 -5.10
CA SER A 299 -3.77 22.71 -5.49
C SER A 299 -4.24 22.02 -4.20
N LEU A 300 -5.53 21.68 -4.12
CA LEU A 300 -6.10 20.94 -3.00
C LEU A 300 -5.90 19.45 -3.26
N PHE A 301 -4.89 18.85 -2.62
CA PHE A 301 -4.76 17.39 -2.55
C PHE A 301 -5.46 16.90 -1.28
N ILE A 302 -6.53 16.13 -1.46
CA ILE A 302 -7.21 15.46 -0.35
C ILE A 302 -6.66 14.05 -0.31
N VAL A 303 -5.66 13.84 0.53
CA VAL A 303 -5.18 12.50 0.85
C VAL A 303 -5.93 12.10 2.14
N PRO A 304 -6.74 11.02 2.13
CA PRO A 304 -7.21 10.45 3.38
C PRO A 304 -5.99 10.20 4.27
N GLU A 305 -6.01 10.56 5.56
CA GLU A 305 -4.95 10.07 6.44
C GLU A 305 -5.09 8.54 6.50
N CYS A 306 -4.34 7.84 5.66
CA CYS A 306 -4.09 6.42 5.86
C CYS A 306 -3.20 6.33 7.09
N ASN A 307 -3.62 5.52 8.06
CA ASN A 307 -2.72 5.16 9.14
C ASN A 307 -1.63 4.26 8.53
N TYR A 308 -0.40 4.77 8.53
CA TYR A 308 0.71 4.04 7.94
C TYR A 308 1.18 2.94 8.89
N ILE A 309 1.29 1.73 8.35
CA ILE A 309 1.89 0.58 9.00
C ILE A 309 3.39 0.67 8.74
N THR A 310 4.17 0.84 9.80
CA THR A 310 5.63 0.98 9.74
C THR A 310 6.36 -0.26 10.25
N SER A 311 5.66 -1.22 10.84
CA SER A 311 6.24 -2.47 11.32
C SER A 311 5.25 -3.62 11.23
N VAL A 312 5.71 -4.81 10.88
CA VAL A 312 4.91 -6.04 10.85
C VAL A 312 5.62 -7.18 11.58
N ASN A 313 4.85 -7.99 12.31
CA ASN A 313 5.35 -9.16 13.03
C ASN A 313 4.48 -10.38 12.72
N VAL A 314 5.14 -11.47 12.32
CA VAL A 314 4.52 -12.74 11.95
C VAL A 314 5.20 -13.88 12.72
N GLU A 315 4.41 -14.88 13.12
CA GLU A 315 4.91 -16.16 13.62
C GLU A 315 4.67 -17.26 12.59
N LEU A 316 5.64 -18.13 12.38
CA LEU A 316 5.56 -19.29 11.48
C LEU A 316 6.45 -20.42 11.97
N LYS A 317 6.02 -21.68 11.86
CA LYS A 317 6.92 -22.80 12.20
C LYS A 317 8.07 -22.87 11.20
N GLU A 318 9.28 -22.86 11.74
CA GLU A 318 10.53 -22.98 10.98
C GLU A 318 10.65 -24.35 10.30
N PRO A 319 11.42 -24.45 9.20
CA PRO A 319 11.50 -25.69 8.42
C PRO A 319 12.06 -26.81 9.28
N LYS A 320 11.48 -28.01 9.18
CA LYS A 320 11.86 -29.19 9.99
C LYS A 320 11.96 -30.49 9.24
N TYR A 321 13.07 -31.20 9.43
CA TYR A 321 13.44 -32.40 8.68
C TYR A 321 12.34 -33.45 8.76
N GLY A 322 11.94 -33.96 7.60
CA GLY A 322 10.87 -34.95 7.48
C GLY A 322 9.48 -34.40 7.82
N GLN A 323 9.32 -33.10 8.06
CA GLN A 323 8.03 -32.43 8.17
C GLN A 323 7.71 -31.68 6.88
N THR A 324 6.42 -31.47 6.65
CA THR A 324 5.90 -30.65 5.57
C THR A 324 6.00 -29.16 5.93
N PRO A 325 6.00 -28.25 4.93
CA PRO A 325 5.91 -26.82 5.16
C PRO A 325 4.71 -26.42 6.01
N ASP A 326 4.90 -25.44 6.90
CA ASP A 326 3.78 -24.80 7.58
C ASP A 326 3.25 -23.67 6.70
N LEU A 327 1.97 -23.74 6.34
CA LEU A 327 1.30 -22.72 5.53
C LEU A 327 0.42 -21.79 6.39
N ASN A 328 0.39 -22.00 7.71
CA ASN A 328 -0.51 -21.30 8.64
C ASN A 328 0.26 -20.29 9.50
N ALA A 329 0.84 -19.27 8.86
CA ALA A 329 1.44 -18.15 9.58
C ALA A 329 0.40 -17.44 10.47
N ILE A 330 0.85 -16.82 11.56
CA ILE A 330 0.01 -16.02 12.47
C ILE A 330 0.52 -14.58 12.45
N ILE A 331 -0.30 -13.67 11.93
CA ILE A 331 -0.02 -12.23 11.95
C ILE A 331 -0.28 -11.69 13.36
N LYS A 332 0.68 -10.96 13.93
CA LYS A 332 0.57 -10.34 15.27
C LYS A 332 0.34 -8.83 15.22
N THR A 333 0.41 -8.24 14.04
CA THR A 333 0.22 -6.81 13.82
C THR A 333 -1.24 -6.52 13.48
N ASP A 334 -1.83 -5.55 14.17
CA ASP A 334 -3.19 -5.08 13.87
C ASP A 334 -3.27 -4.44 12.48
N ASN A 335 -4.44 -4.58 11.83
CA ASN A 335 -4.76 -3.99 10.53
C ASN A 335 -3.94 -4.53 9.35
N VAL A 336 -3.40 -5.75 9.51
CA VAL A 336 -2.69 -6.49 8.48
C VAL A 336 -3.37 -7.83 8.30
N GLY A 337 -3.66 -8.19 7.06
CA GLY A 337 -4.21 -9.48 6.66
C GLY A 337 -3.26 -10.26 5.75
N PHE A 338 -3.62 -11.51 5.45
CA PHE A 338 -3.03 -12.22 4.31
C PHE A 338 -3.59 -11.64 3.01
N TYR A 339 -2.75 -11.58 1.97
CA TYR A 339 -3.18 -11.07 0.67
C TYR A 339 -4.26 -11.96 0.04
N ASP A 340 -4.12 -13.27 0.15
CA ASP A 340 -5.00 -14.30 -0.40
C ASP A 340 -4.88 -15.63 0.37
N SER A 341 -5.42 -16.71 -0.19
CA SER A 341 -5.35 -18.05 0.40
C SER A 341 -3.99 -18.75 0.25
N GLU A 342 -3.09 -18.24 -0.58
CA GLU A 342 -1.78 -18.84 -0.90
C GLU A 342 -0.63 -17.90 -0.49
N SER A 343 -0.84 -17.12 0.56
CA SER A 343 0.07 -16.06 0.96
C SER A 343 1.34 -16.52 1.68
N VAL A 344 1.49 -17.80 2.01
CA VAL A 344 2.71 -18.38 2.59
C VAL A 344 3.30 -19.35 1.60
N MET A 345 4.46 -19.01 1.04
CA MET A 345 5.12 -19.81 0.01
C MET A 345 6.50 -20.23 0.49
N TRP A 346 6.75 -21.54 0.49
CA TRP A 346 8.07 -22.10 0.78
C TRP A 346 8.81 -22.41 -0.52
N ALA A 347 10.12 -22.28 -0.49
CA ALA A 347 10.97 -22.68 -1.59
C ALA A 347 12.13 -23.57 -1.12
N LYS A 348 12.45 -24.57 -1.94
CA LYS A 348 13.57 -25.50 -1.83
C LYS A 348 14.52 -25.25 -3.00
N ASP A 349 15.76 -24.88 -2.72
CA ASP A 349 16.77 -24.52 -3.73
C ASP A 349 16.25 -23.50 -4.75
N GLY A 350 15.49 -22.51 -4.28
CA GLY A 350 14.85 -21.49 -5.11
C GLY A 350 13.61 -21.93 -5.89
N HIS A 351 13.14 -23.17 -5.74
CA HIS A 351 11.94 -23.69 -6.38
C HIS A 351 10.79 -23.79 -5.38
N SER A 352 9.57 -23.39 -5.77
CA SER A 352 8.39 -23.47 -4.90
C SER A 352 8.12 -24.90 -4.43
N MET A 353 7.79 -25.06 -3.14
CA MET A 353 7.44 -26.33 -2.53
C MET A 353 5.91 -26.51 -2.46
N GLY A 354 5.43 -27.70 -2.78
CA GLY A 354 4.08 -28.13 -2.47
C GLY A 354 3.86 -28.41 -0.98
N ASP A 355 2.60 -28.40 -0.56
CA ASP A 355 2.15 -28.63 0.83
C ASP A 355 2.48 -30.04 1.38
N SER A 356 2.76 -31.00 0.50
CA SER A 356 3.06 -32.40 0.80
C SER A 356 4.54 -32.75 0.65
N GLU A 357 5.36 -31.84 0.13
CA GLU A 357 6.81 -32.02 0.12
C GLU A 357 7.36 -31.94 1.54
N ILE A 358 8.50 -32.56 1.78
CA ILE A 358 9.15 -32.56 3.10
C ILE A 358 10.47 -31.81 3.04
N PHE A 359 10.87 -31.23 4.16
CA PHE A 359 12.22 -30.69 4.30
C PHE A 359 13.22 -31.85 4.40
N GLU A 360 14.21 -31.84 3.51
CA GLU A 360 15.25 -32.86 3.31
C GLU A 360 16.64 -32.24 3.56
N ALA A 361 17.59 -33.07 3.96
CA ALA A 361 18.98 -32.65 4.09
C ALA A 361 19.62 -32.34 2.73
N GLY A 362 20.59 -31.42 2.71
CA GLY A 362 21.37 -31.04 1.54
C GLY A 362 20.70 -30.00 0.63
N HIS A 363 19.78 -29.20 1.15
CA HIS A 363 18.98 -28.25 0.37
C HIS A 363 18.86 -26.90 1.08
N SER A 364 18.72 -25.80 0.35
CA SER A 364 18.43 -24.50 0.98
C SER A 364 16.93 -24.23 1.03
N TYR A 365 16.46 -23.62 2.12
CA TYR A 365 15.05 -23.30 2.30
C TYR A 365 14.81 -21.82 2.55
N SER A 366 13.78 -21.26 1.91
CA SER A 366 13.33 -19.90 2.17
C SER A 366 11.80 -19.84 2.24
N VAL A 367 11.28 -18.79 2.86
CA VAL A 367 9.84 -18.51 2.89
C VAL A 367 9.56 -17.07 2.44
N ALA A 368 8.49 -16.90 1.66
CA ALA A 368 7.90 -15.62 1.32
C ALA A 368 6.48 -15.56 1.87
N ILE A 369 6.14 -14.48 2.59
CA ILE A 369 4.81 -14.26 3.18
C ILE A 369 4.24 -12.96 2.65
N TRP A 370 3.12 -13.03 1.91
CA TRP A 370 2.47 -11.86 1.32
C TRP A 370 1.37 -11.33 2.25
N LEU A 371 1.50 -10.06 2.62
CA LEU A 371 0.62 -9.40 3.58
C LEU A 371 -0.09 -8.23 2.90
N SER A 372 -1.38 -8.05 3.20
CA SER A 372 -2.20 -6.93 2.74
C SER A 372 -2.54 -5.99 3.89
N ALA A 373 -2.63 -4.69 3.60
CA ALA A 373 -3.14 -3.71 4.57
C ALA A 373 -4.68 -3.77 4.60
N ASP A 374 -5.26 -3.77 5.82
CA ASP A 374 -6.71 -3.69 5.95
C ASP A 374 -7.24 -2.34 5.42
N ARG A 375 -8.51 -2.33 5.02
CA ARG A 375 -9.16 -1.13 4.47
C ARG A 375 -9.02 0.08 5.39
N GLY A 376 -8.42 1.15 4.86
CA GLY A 376 -8.17 2.42 5.58
C GLY A 376 -6.75 2.54 6.16
N TYR A 377 -5.92 1.53 5.95
CA TYR A 377 -4.50 1.52 6.27
C TYR A 377 -3.67 1.38 4.99
N ALA A 378 -2.40 1.72 5.09
CA ALA A 378 -1.43 1.52 4.02
C ALA A 378 -0.07 1.21 4.64
N PHE A 379 0.73 0.39 3.97
CA PHE A 379 2.14 0.25 4.33
C PHE A 379 2.90 1.53 4.00
N SER A 380 3.83 1.89 4.88
CA SER A 380 4.73 3.03 4.64
C SER A 380 5.62 2.72 3.42
N THR A 381 5.73 3.67 2.50
CA THR A 381 6.59 3.56 1.31
C THR A 381 7.34 4.86 1.06
N ASN A 382 8.45 4.79 0.32
CA ASN A 382 9.11 6.00 -0.19
C ASN A 382 8.50 6.44 -1.53
N GLY A 383 8.88 7.61 -2.04
CA GLY A 383 8.41 8.14 -3.33
C GLY A 383 8.81 7.31 -4.57
N SER A 384 9.51 6.20 -4.40
CA SER A 384 9.86 5.23 -5.45
C SER A 384 9.14 3.89 -5.27
N TYR A 385 8.10 3.82 -4.44
CA TYR A 385 7.35 2.59 -4.15
C TYR A 385 8.26 1.48 -3.60
N VAL A 386 9.16 1.83 -2.68
CA VAL A 386 9.90 0.85 -1.87
C VAL A 386 9.28 0.84 -0.48
N PRO A 387 8.91 -0.33 0.08
CA PRO A 387 8.43 -0.43 1.45
C PRO A 387 9.43 0.18 2.45
N LEU A 388 8.91 0.95 3.40
CA LEU A 388 9.61 1.50 4.57
C LEU A 388 8.99 0.91 5.84
N VAL A 389 8.91 -0.42 5.87
CA VAL A 389 8.28 -1.20 6.93
C VAL A 389 9.34 -2.13 7.51
N ASP A 390 9.44 -2.17 8.83
CA ASP A 390 10.30 -3.12 9.54
C ASP A 390 9.56 -4.46 9.68
N GLY A 391 10.16 -5.56 9.25
CA GLY A 391 9.54 -6.89 9.30
C GLY A 391 10.23 -7.81 10.30
N THR A 392 9.44 -8.53 11.11
CA THR A 392 9.97 -9.64 11.93
C THR A 392 9.22 -10.94 11.69
N LEU A 393 9.97 -12.05 11.63
CA LEU A 393 9.45 -13.42 11.58
C LEU A 393 9.99 -14.20 12.77
N ASN A 394 9.11 -14.66 13.67
CA ASN A 394 9.49 -15.29 14.95
C ASN A 394 10.41 -14.42 15.83
N GLY A 395 10.27 -13.09 15.74
CA GLY A 395 11.08 -12.13 16.50
C GLY A 395 12.45 -11.80 15.89
N GLU A 396 12.84 -12.44 14.78
CA GLU A 396 14.03 -12.08 14.01
C GLU A 396 13.69 -11.13 12.86
N GLU A 397 14.57 -10.18 12.58
CA GLU A 397 14.43 -9.23 11.46
C GLU A 397 14.50 -9.96 10.11
N VAL A 398 13.61 -9.60 9.19
CA VAL A 398 13.52 -10.19 7.85
C VAL A 398 13.45 -9.12 6.77
N ALA A 399 13.75 -9.50 5.53
CA ALA A 399 13.63 -8.59 4.41
C ALA A 399 12.16 -8.27 4.12
N VAL A 400 11.86 -6.98 3.88
CA VAL A 400 10.54 -6.53 3.41
C VAL A 400 10.65 -6.04 1.98
N ASN A 401 10.02 -6.76 1.07
CA ASN A 401 10.11 -6.52 -0.37
C ASN A 401 8.76 -6.06 -0.95
N LYS A 402 8.84 -5.48 -2.15
CA LYS A 402 7.67 -5.23 -3.00
C LYS A 402 7.30 -6.52 -3.76
N PRO A 403 6.09 -7.07 -3.61
CA PRO A 403 5.63 -8.19 -4.41
C PRO A 403 5.53 -7.84 -5.90
N TYR A 404 5.71 -8.84 -6.76
CA TYR A 404 5.63 -8.66 -8.21
C TYR A 404 4.24 -8.13 -8.63
N GLU A 405 4.23 -7.05 -9.43
CA GLU A 405 3.01 -6.39 -9.94
C GLU A 405 2.03 -5.81 -8.88
N GLN A 406 2.40 -5.76 -7.60
CA GLN A 406 1.53 -5.18 -6.55
C GLN A 406 1.95 -3.75 -6.17
N ASP A 407 1.02 -2.97 -5.63
CA ASP A 407 1.34 -1.69 -4.98
C ASP A 407 1.88 -1.96 -3.56
N PRO A 408 3.12 -1.56 -3.23
CA PRO A 408 3.72 -1.81 -1.93
C PRO A 408 3.08 -1.03 -0.78
N SER A 409 2.20 -0.07 -1.06
CA SER A 409 1.36 0.55 -0.04
C SER A 409 0.16 -0.31 0.35
N GLU A 410 -0.21 -1.28 -0.50
CA GLU A 410 -1.32 -2.21 -0.27
C GLU A 410 -0.83 -3.60 0.13
N VAL A 411 0.26 -4.09 -0.49
CA VAL A 411 0.77 -5.45 -0.32
C VAL A 411 2.29 -5.46 -0.18
N ILE A 412 2.80 -6.12 0.85
CA ILE A 412 4.24 -6.34 1.06
C ILE A 412 4.58 -7.83 1.12
N GLU A 413 5.84 -8.16 0.87
CA GLU A 413 6.39 -9.52 1.06
C GLU A 413 7.39 -9.51 2.21
N LEU A 414 7.18 -10.39 3.21
CA LEU A 414 8.23 -10.77 4.16
C LEU A 414 9.01 -11.95 3.60
N TYR A 415 10.32 -11.81 3.50
CA TYR A 415 11.21 -12.85 2.97
C TYR A 415 12.29 -13.23 3.97
N ARG A 416 12.41 -14.54 4.26
CA ARG A 416 13.51 -15.10 5.07
C ARG A 416 14.14 -16.30 4.36
N ASP A 417 15.45 -16.25 4.21
CA ASP A 417 16.28 -17.38 3.81
C ASP A 417 16.81 -18.08 5.06
N PHE A 418 16.48 -19.36 5.23
CA PHE A 418 16.97 -20.21 6.32
C PHE A 418 18.34 -20.83 6.00
N GLY A 419 18.87 -20.56 4.80
CA GLY A 419 20.17 -21.02 4.34
C GLY A 419 20.19 -22.48 3.93
N TYR A 420 21.40 -22.99 3.67
CA TYR A 420 21.64 -24.37 3.31
C TYR A 420 21.45 -25.29 4.51
N TYR A 421 20.48 -26.17 4.39
CA TYR A 421 20.09 -27.13 5.39
C TYR A 421 20.79 -28.45 5.11
N ASP A 422 21.99 -28.63 5.67
CA ASP A 422 22.76 -29.86 5.56
C ASP A 422 23.20 -30.32 6.93
N PRO A 423 22.66 -31.46 7.39
CA PRO A 423 23.10 -31.93 8.66
C PRO A 423 23.35 -33.43 8.66
N ASN A 424 24.55 -33.80 8.22
CA ASN A 424 25.20 -34.97 8.78
C ASN A 424 26.28 -34.50 9.76
N VAL A 425 25.87 -34.23 11.00
CA VAL A 425 26.83 -33.91 12.06
C VAL A 425 27.60 -35.19 12.36
N THR A 426 28.85 -35.23 11.90
CA THR A 426 29.75 -36.39 12.07
C THR A 426 30.80 -36.20 13.16
N GLN A 427 30.99 -34.95 13.61
CA GLN A 427 31.88 -34.58 14.70
C GLN A 427 31.21 -33.54 15.60
N ILE A 428 31.51 -33.56 16.90
CA ILE A 428 31.14 -32.53 17.88
C ILE A 428 32.41 -31.95 18.50
N ASP A 429 32.46 -30.64 18.71
CA ASP A 429 33.52 -29.96 19.44
C ASP A 429 32.91 -28.99 20.45
N VAL A 430 33.33 -29.11 21.70
CA VAL A 430 32.83 -28.32 22.83
C VAL A 430 34.00 -27.69 23.58
N LYS A 431 33.82 -26.42 23.92
CA LYS A 431 34.71 -25.67 24.81
C LYS A 431 34.03 -25.44 26.15
N VAL A 432 34.70 -25.80 27.23
CA VAL A 432 34.22 -25.67 28.61
C VAL A 432 35.28 -25.07 29.50
N GLU A 433 34.90 -24.26 30.49
CA GLU A 433 35.83 -23.83 31.52
C GLU A 433 36.27 -25.01 32.40
N GLU A 434 37.58 -25.22 32.53
CA GLU A 434 38.12 -26.34 33.29
C GLU A 434 37.93 -26.16 34.81
N PRO A 435 37.81 -27.26 35.58
CA PRO A 435 37.67 -27.19 37.03
C PRO A 435 38.83 -26.47 37.73
N GLU A 436 38.54 -25.30 38.30
CA GLU A 436 39.46 -24.53 39.12
C GLU A 436 39.00 -24.55 40.59
N VAL A 437 39.92 -24.89 41.51
CA VAL A 437 39.61 -24.97 42.94
C VAL A 437 38.99 -23.68 43.46
N GLY A 438 37.82 -23.79 44.09
CA GLY A 438 37.06 -22.67 44.63
C GLY A 438 36.16 -21.94 43.60
N LYS A 439 36.15 -22.36 42.33
CA LYS A 439 35.20 -21.88 41.32
C LYS A 439 34.00 -22.81 41.20
N THR A 440 32.88 -22.27 40.73
CA THR A 440 31.66 -23.03 40.42
C THR A 440 31.77 -23.70 39.06
N PRO A 441 31.07 -24.83 38.81
CA PRO A 441 31.06 -25.48 37.49
C PRO A 441 30.43 -24.63 36.38
N ASP A 442 30.93 -24.80 35.16
CA ASP A 442 30.36 -24.19 33.95
C ASP A 442 29.17 -25.01 33.43
N PHE A 443 27.97 -24.45 33.55
CA PHE A 443 26.72 -25.01 33.02
C PHE A 443 26.24 -24.28 31.75
N ASN A 444 27.10 -23.47 31.12
CA ASN A 444 26.85 -22.85 29.82
C ASN A 444 28.10 -22.89 28.91
N PRO A 445 28.68 -24.08 28.66
CA PRO A 445 29.79 -24.24 27.74
C PRO A 445 29.41 -23.84 26.31
N GLU A 446 30.42 -23.66 25.46
CA GLU A 446 30.27 -23.26 24.06
C GLU A 446 30.38 -24.50 23.15
N ILE A 447 29.34 -24.80 22.36
CA ILE A 447 29.45 -25.79 21.28
C ILE A 447 30.00 -25.09 20.04
N LEU A 448 31.18 -25.50 19.61
CA LEU A 448 31.86 -24.92 18.44
C LEU A 448 31.32 -25.50 17.12
N THR A 449 30.71 -26.68 17.18
CA THR A 449 30.10 -27.35 16.02
C THR A 449 28.73 -26.75 15.68
N GLN A 450 28.60 -26.22 14.46
CA GLN A 450 27.32 -25.75 13.91
C GLN A 450 26.30 -26.90 13.77
N GLY A 451 25.01 -26.60 13.88
CA GLY A 451 23.95 -27.61 13.76
C GLY A 451 23.78 -28.49 15.01
N CYS A 452 24.36 -28.11 16.15
CA CYS A 452 24.21 -28.77 17.45
C CYS A 452 23.77 -27.79 18.53
N LYS A 453 23.03 -28.26 19.53
CA LYS A 453 22.72 -27.52 20.75
C LYS A 453 22.68 -28.47 21.95
N PHE A 454 22.85 -27.95 23.17
CA PHE A 454 22.55 -28.74 24.35
C PHE A 454 21.05 -29.06 24.42
N GLN A 455 20.74 -30.25 24.91
CA GLN A 455 19.36 -30.64 25.15
C GLN A 455 18.78 -29.79 26.27
N ASP A 456 17.60 -29.20 26.06
CA ASP A 456 16.84 -28.54 27.13
C ASP A 456 16.28 -29.60 28.10
N TYR A 457 17.16 -30.06 29.00
CA TYR A 457 16.88 -31.11 29.97
C TYR A 457 17.47 -30.72 31.32
N THR A 458 16.58 -30.50 32.29
CA THR A 458 16.96 -30.13 33.65
C THR A 458 16.32 -31.10 34.64
N ASN A 459 17.12 -31.66 35.55
CA ASN A 459 16.67 -32.51 36.66
C ASN A 459 17.61 -32.30 37.87
N GLY A 460 17.62 -33.20 38.86
CA GLY A 460 18.50 -33.07 40.04
C GLY A 460 20.00 -33.24 39.77
N GLN A 461 20.40 -33.69 38.57
CA GLN A 461 21.79 -33.92 38.16
C GLN A 461 22.18 -33.05 36.95
N PHE A 462 21.25 -32.79 36.04
CA PHE A 462 21.47 -32.05 34.79
C PHE A 462 20.87 -30.64 34.87
N HIS A 463 21.59 -29.66 34.35
CA HIS A 463 21.13 -28.31 34.09
C HIS A 463 21.35 -28.00 32.61
N ASN A 464 20.27 -27.79 31.85
CA ASN A 464 20.33 -27.57 30.39
C ASN A 464 21.13 -28.64 29.63
N GLY A 465 20.95 -29.90 30.01
CA GLY A 465 21.63 -31.04 29.37
C GLY A 465 23.08 -31.24 29.81
N ILE A 466 23.59 -30.47 30.78
CA ILE A 466 24.96 -30.56 31.29
C ILE A 466 24.95 -31.05 32.73
N SER A 467 25.83 -31.98 33.08
CA SER A 467 26.00 -32.53 34.43
C SER A 467 27.47 -32.51 34.81
N TRP A 468 27.76 -31.98 36.00
CA TRP A 468 29.06 -32.13 36.65
C TRP A 468 28.91 -33.11 37.82
N TRP A 469 29.81 -34.08 37.91
CA TRP A 469 29.81 -35.10 38.96
C TRP A 469 31.13 -35.07 39.72
N ASP A 470 31.09 -34.99 41.04
CA ASP A 470 32.25 -35.19 41.91
C ASP A 470 32.43 -36.68 42.15
N ASP A 471 33.41 -37.29 41.48
CA ASP A 471 33.69 -38.73 41.58
C ASP A 471 34.20 -39.10 42.97
N SER A 472 34.88 -38.18 43.65
CA SER A 472 35.49 -38.40 44.96
C SER A 472 34.44 -38.53 46.05
N ASP A 473 33.39 -37.70 45.96
CA ASP A 473 32.26 -37.71 46.87
C ASP A 473 31.04 -38.52 46.37
N SER A 474 31.09 -39.01 45.13
CA SER A 474 29.99 -39.72 44.47
C SER A 474 28.67 -38.94 44.47
N LYS A 475 28.71 -37.64 44.15
CA LYS A 475 27.54 -36.74 44.13
C LYS A 475 27.56 -35.81 42.91
N PRO A 476 26.38 -35.44 42.35
CA PRO A 476 26.32 -34.39 41.33
C PRO A 476 26.60 -33.02 41.96
N LEU A 477 27.21 -32.12 41.20
CA LEU A 477 27.41 -30.72 41.58
C LEU A 477 26.23 -29.87 41.11
N SER A 478 25.80 -28.94 41.95
CA SER A 478 24.88 -27.85 41.63
C SER A 478 25.64 -26.62 41.12
N PRO A 479 24.95 -25.63 40.52
CA PRO A 479 25.56 -24.37 40.08
C PRO A 479 26.18 -23.54 41.22
N THR A 480 25.93 -23.89 42.49
CA THR A 480 26.46 -23.19 43.67
C THR A 480 27.59 -23.93 44.37
N ASP A 481 27.85 -25.19 44.01
CA ASP A 481 28.98 -25.94 44.56
C ASP A 481 30.30 -25.42 43.96
N THR A 482 31.41 -25.67 44.65
CA THR A 482 32.74 -25.29 44.18
C THR A 482 33.63 -26.50 44.01
N PHE A 483 34.52 -26.48 43.02
CA PHE A 483 35.53 -27.53 42.88
C PHE A 483 36.49 -27.53 44.07
N GLU A 484 36.78 -28.72 44.60
CA GLU A 484 37.66 -28.96 45.73
C GLU A 484 39.02 -29.48 45.24
N LYS A 485 40.06 -29.16 45.99
CA LYS A 485 41.44 -29.52 45.61
C LYS A 485 41.63 -31.04 45.67
N GLY A 486 42.15 -31.61 44.59
CA GLY A 486 42.51 -33.03 44.53
C GLY A 486 41.33 -33.97 44.30
N HIS A 487 40.14 -33.42 44.02
CA HIS A 487 38.99 -34.21 43.60
C HIS A 487 39.03 -34.45 42.08
N ASP A 488 38.55 -35.63 41.70
CA ASP A 488 38.27 -36.00 40.31
C ASP A 488 36.81 -35.63 39.96
N TYR A 489 36.62 -35.05 38.78
CA TYR A 489 35.32 -34.56 38.31
C TYR A 489 34.99 -35.13 36.93
N THR A 490 33.74 -35.54 36.73
CA THR A 490 33.24 -35.98 35.43
C THR A 490 32.23 -34.97 34.88
N LEU A 491 32.47 -34.48 33.67
CA LEU A 491 31.52 -33.68 32.90
C LEU A 491 30.76 -34.59 31.93
N GLU A 492 29.43 -34.56 31.97
CA GLU A 492 28.56 -35.23 31.00
C GLU A 492 27.68 -34.20 30.29
N MET A 493 27.57 -34.32 28.96
CA MET A 493 26.75 -33.41 28.15
C MET A 493 25.82 -34.18 27.22
N ARG A 494 24.57 -33.73 27.18
CA ARG A 494 23.51 -34.22 26.28
C ARG A 494 23.35 -33.23 25.15
N ILE A 495 23.82 -33.63 23.98
CA ILE A 495 23.80 -32.79 22.79
C ILE A 495 22.74 -33.34 21.85
N VAL A 496 21.93 -32.43 21.30
CA VAL A 496 20.94 -32.72 20.28
C VAL A 496 21.26 -31.89 19.05
N PRO A 497 20.83 -32.32 17.87
CA PRO A 497 20.91 -31.48 16.68
C PRO A 497 20.22 -30.14 16.94
N ALA A 498 20.92 -29.03 16.69
CA ALA A 498 20.26 -27.75 16.51
C ALA A 498 19.53 -27.82 15.19
N TYR A 499 18.24 -27.47 15.21
CA TYR A 499 17.35 -27.47 14.06
C TYR A 499 17.59 -28.62 13.08
N ASN A 500 17.00 -29.76 13.43
CA ASN A 500 16.67 -30.83 12.48
C ASN A 500 17.86 -31.42 11.73
N ALA A 501 19.01 -31.36 12.39
CA ALA A 501 20.16 -32.10 12.02
C ALA A 501 20.03 -33.61 12.24
N THR A 502 20.64 -34.43 11.37
CA THR A 502 20.82 -35.87 11.66
C THR A 502 22.17 -36.08 12.33
N PHE A 503 22.18 -36.87 13.41
CA PHE A 503 23.38 -37.23 14.14
C PHE A 503 23.92 -38.56 13.60
N ASN A 504 25.09 -38.50 12.99
CA ASN A 504 25.96 -39.65 12.74
C ASN A 504 27.33 -39.35 13.34
N VAL A 505 27.32 -38.84 14.57
CA VAL A 505 28.51 -38.37 15.27
C VAL A 505 29.39 -39.58 15.56
N LYS A 506 30.59 -39.59 14.97
CA LYS A 506 31.58 -40.64 15.19
C LYS A 506 32.74 -40.17 16.06
N ASN A 507 32.96 -38.86 16.11
CA ASN A 507 34.05 -38.25 16.84
C ASN A 507 33.52 -37.10 17.69
N ALA A 508 34.09 -36.88 18.88
CA ALA A 508 33.81 -35.69 19.65
C ALA A 508 35.08 -35.18 20.35
N THR A 509 35.15 -33.88 20.62
CA THR A 509 36.23 -33.26 21.40
C THR A 509 35.68 -32.35 22.50
N ILE A 510 36.36 -32.33 23.64
CA ILE A 510 36.13 -31.39 24.75
C ILE A 510 37.46 -30.69 25.04
N ASN A 511 37.53 -29.38 24.84
CA ASN A 511 38.77 -28.60 24.91
C ASN A 511 39.90 -29.17 24.03
N GLY A 512 39.54 -29.72 22.87
CA GLY A 512 40.47 -30.39 21.95
C GLY A 512 40.85 -31.83 22.32
N ASN A 513 40.45 -32.33 23.49
CA ASN A 513 40.66 -33.73 23.89
C ASN A 513 39.61 -34.65 23.25
N SER A 514 40.04 -35.71 22.58
CA SER A 514 39.13 -36.68 21.95
C SER A 514 38.33 -37.45 22.99
N VAL A 515 37.02 -37.55 22.78
CA VAL A 515 36.09 -38.34 23.59
C VAL A 515 35.23 -39.23 22.70
N GLU A 516 34.80 -40.38 23.23
CA GLU A 516 33.92 -41.30 22.51
C GLU A 516 32.46 -40.84 22.67
N PRO A 517 31.76 -40.44 21.60
CA PRO A 517 30.34 -40.13 21.67
C PRO A 517 29.51 -41.42 21.72
N TRP A 518 28.42 -41.44 22.49
CA TRP A 518 27.47 -42.56 22.50
C TRP A 518 26.01 -42.11 22.47
N GLY A 519 25.11 -43.03 22.12
CA GLY A 519 23.69 -42.70 21.87
C GLY A 519 23.47 -42.12 20.46
N SER A 520 22.21 -42.00 20.07
CA SER A 520 21.82 -41.53 18.73
C SER A 520 21.01 -40.24 18.74
N ASN A 521 20.21 -40.01 19.78
CA ASN A 521 19.48 -38.77 20.03
C ASN A 521 18.89 -38.78 21.45
N PRO A 522 19.48 -38.06 22.43
CA PRO A 522 20.67 -37.23 22.30
C PRO A 522 21.95 -38.06 22.08
N VAL A 523 22.98 -37.42 21.54
CA VAL A 523 24.37 -37.91 21.65
C VAL A 523 24.92 -37.44 22.99
N TRP A 524 25.57 -38.36 23.68
CA TRP A 524 26.23 -38.15 24.95
C TRP A 524 27.74 -38.08 24.72
N ILE A 525 28.37 -37.16 25.42
CA ILE A 525 29.83 -37.08 25.54
C ILE A 525 30.18 -36.92 27.01
N SER A 526 31.30 -37.50 27.43
CA SER A 526 31.83 -37.38 28.79
C SER A 526 33.33 -37.21 28.78
N TYR A 527 33.82 -36.41 29.72
CA TYR A 527 35.24 -36.21 29.97
C TYR A 527 35.51 -36.07 31.46
N GLN A 528 36.59 -36.70 31.92
CA GLN A 528 37.03 -36.62 33.30
C GLN A 528 38.14 -35.57 33.44
N PHE A 529 37.92 -34.61 34.33
CA PHE A 529 38.85 -33.58 34.73
C PHE A 529 39.41 -33.87 36.12
N LYS A 530 40.57 -33.28 36.42
CA LYS A 530 41.14 -33.27 37.78
C LYS A 530 41.33 -31.85 38.25
N ALA A 531 40.65 -31.45 39.31
CA ALA A 531 40.78 -30.08 39.82
C ALA A 531 42.09 -29.92 40.61
N GLY A 532 42.96 -29.05 40.09
CA GLY A 532 44.20 -28.68 40.79
C GLY A 532 45.20 -29.82 40.88
N LEU A 533 45.42 -30.54 39.76
CA LEU A 533 46.48 -31.54 39.67
C LEU A 533 47.82 -30.90 40.08
N ILE A 534 48.40 -31.42 41.15
CA ILE A 534 49.67 -30.94 41.68
C ILE A 534 50.77 -31.36 40.70
N GLY A 535 51.47 -30.38 40.15
CA GLY A 535 52.50 -30.57 39.14
C GLY A 535 52.08 -30.27 37.71
N ASP A 536 50.78 -30.07 37.44
CA ASP A 536 50.27 -29.63 36.12
C ASP A 536 50.37 -28.10 36.04
N VAL A 537 51.51 -27.63 35.54
CA VAL A 537 51.89 -26.22 35.50
C VAL A 537 51.36 -25.55 34.25
N ASP A 538 51.28 -26.26 33.13
CA ASP A 538 50.76 -25.71 31.88
C ASP A 538 49.22 -25.85 31.72
N LYS A 539 48.55 -26.54 32.66
CA LYS A 539 47.10 -26.73 32.74
C LYS A 539 46.58 -27.53 31.55
N ASN A 540 47.29 -28.59 31.19
CA ASN A 540 46.86 -29.50 30.13
C ASN A 540 46.17 -30.77 30.65
N GLY A 541 46.01 -30.92 31.97
CA GLY A 541 45.38 -32.06 32.62
C GLY A 541 46.32 -33.25 32.89
N THR A 542 47.61 -33.13 32.54
CA THR A 542 48.65 -34.15 32.78
C THR A 542 49.83 -33.55 33.54
N VAL A 543 50.64 -34.39 34.19
CA VAL A 543 51.90 -33.96 34.82
C VAL A 543 53.06 -34.57 34.05
N ASP A 544 53.61 -33.83 33.10
CA ASP A 544 54.63 -34.30 32.18
C ASP A 544 55.93 -33.45 32.23
N LYS A 545 56.86 -33.72 31.30
CA LYS A 545 58.14 -32.99 31.24
C LYS A 545 57.98 -31.55 30.76
N LYS A 546 56.89 -31.20 30.07
CA LYS A 546 56.57 -29.84 29.64
C LYS A 546 56.18 -29.00 30.84
N ASP A 547 55.45 -29.53 31.82
CA ASP A 547 55.17 -28.82 33.07
C ASP A 547 56.45 -28.40 33.80
N ALA A 548 57.38 -29.34 33.93
CA ALA A 548 58.68 -29.06 34.52
C ALA A 548 59.46 -28.01 33.71
N ALA A 549 59.40 -28.09 32.37
CA ALA A 549 60.05 -27.12 31.50
C ALA A 549 59.41 -25.72 31.60
N THR A 550 58.09 -25.63 31.65
CA THR A 550 57.32 -24.40 31.84
C THR A 550 57.66 -23.76 33.17
N LEU A 551 57.68 -24.55 34.26
CA LEU A 551 58.09 -24.05 35.57
C LEU A 551 59.57 -23.60 35.59
N MET A 552 60.46 -24.36 34.95
CA MET A 552 61.88 -23.99 34.84
C MET A 552 62.05 -22.66 34.10
N LYS A 553 61.29 -22.42 33.03
CA LYS A 553 61.33 -21.12 32.32
C LYS A 553 60.85 -19.99 33.22
N TYR A 554 59.81 -20.19 34.03
CA TYR A 554 59.36 -19.19 35.01
C TYR A 554 60.43 -18.89 36.06
N ILE A 555 61.04 -19.92 36.66
CA ILE A 555 62.08 -19.76 37.70
C ILE A 555 63.32 -19.04 37.14
N THR A 556 63.70 -19.34 35.89
CA THR A 556 64.86 -18.72 35.22
C THR A 556 64.55 -17.34 34.64
N GLY A 557 63.29 -16.89 34.66
CA GLY A 557 62.85 -15.61 34.08
C GLY A 557 62.74 -15.62 32.55
N ALA A 558 62.78 -16.80 31.92
CA ALA A 558 62.59 -16.96 30.47
C ALA A 558 61.10 -16.94 30.06
N GLU A 559 60.20 -17.34 30.95
CA GLU A 559 58.74 -17.17 30.80
C GLU A 559 58.28 -16.10 31.79
N PRO A 560 57.68 -14.98 31.35
CA PRO A 560 57.56 -13.82 32.22
C PRO A 560 56.47 -13.94 33.29
N VAL A 561 55.40 -14.74 33.11
CA VAL A 561 54.29 -14.81 34.07
C VAL A 561 53.57 -16.16 34.02
N LEU A 562 53.50 -16.86 35.16
CA LEU A 562 52.51 -17.93 35.42
C LEU A 562 51.32 -17.33 36.16
N THR A 563 50.11 -17.84 35.91
CA THR A 563 48.91 -17.46 36.67
C THR A 563 49.02 -17.92 38.13
N GLU A 564 48.22 -17.35 39.03
CA GLU A 564 48.21 -17.75 40.45
C GLU A 564 47.89 -19.25 40.62
N THR A 565 46.97 -19.79 39.81
CA THR A 565 46.63 -21.21 39.82
C THR A 565 47.71 -22.12 39.24
N GLN A 566 48.49 -21.65 38.25
CA GLN A 566 49.68 -22.35 37.77
C GLN A 566 50.79 -22.34 38.83
N LEU A 567 50.95 -21.22 39.55
CA LEU A 567 51.89 -21.10 40.66
C LEU A 567 51.52 -22.02 41.82
N GLU A 568 50.23 -22.18 42.14
CA GLU A 568 49.79 -23.13 43.17
C GLU A 568 49.96 -24.59 42.73
N SER A 569 49.63 -24.94 41.48
CA SER A 569 49.90 -26.29 40.95
C SER A 569 51.39 -26.62 40.91
N ALA A 570 52.24 -25.62 40.67
CA ALA A 570 53.68 -25.78 40.63
C ALA A 570 54.33 -26.07 41.98
N LYS A 571 53.65 -25.88 43.13
CA LYS A 571 54.24 -26.12 44.47
C LYS A 571 54.13 -27.58 44.89
N VAL A 572 54.79 -28.46 44.14
CA VAL A 572 54.70 -29.92 44.31
C VAL A 572 55.35 -30.41 45.61
N THR A 573 56.43 -29.77 46.04
CA THR A 573 57.22 -30.20 47.21
C THR A 573 56.71 -29.65 48.53
N ASP A 574 56.14 -28.44 48.53
CA ASP A 574 55.60 -27.76 49.71
C ASP A 574 54.63 -26.66 49.28
N SER A 575 53.33 -26.92 49.48
CA SER A 575 52.25 -25.99 49.14
C SER A 575 52.27 -24.69 49.94
N THR A 576 53.01 -24.61 51.06
CA THR A 576 53.09 -23.41 51.90
C THR A 576 54.13 -22.41 51.42
N LYS A 577 55.01 -22.79 50.46
CA LYS A 577 56.00 -21.89 49.87
C LYS A 577 55.32 -20.70 49.18
N LYS A 578 55.95 -19.53 49.28
CA LYS A 578 55.46 -18.30 48.61
C LYS A 578 55.52 -18.39 47.08
N LYS A 579 56.49 -19.12 46.53
CA LYS A 579 56.68 -19.36 45.10
C LYS A 579 57.25 -20.76 44.90
N PRO A 580 56.96 -21.42 43.77
CA PRO A 580 57.62 -22.66 43.40
C PRO A 580 59.11 -22.42 43.10
N ASP A 581 59.94 -23.43 43.33
CA ASP A 581 61.40 -23.39 43.17
C ASP A 581 61.94 -24.60 42.37
N LEU A 582 63.27 -24.70 42.28
CA LEU A 582 63.91 -25.75 41.48
C LEU A 582 63.60 -27.18 42.01
N LEU A 583 63.31 -27.33 43.31
CA LEU A 583 62.91 -28.63 43.88
C LEU A 583 61.55 -29.06 43.34
N ASP A 584 60.65 -28.11 43.10
CA ASP A 584 59.35 -28.40 42.49
C ASP A 584 59.51 -28.87 41.03
N VAL A 585 60.41 -28.26 40.25
CA VAL A 585 60.76 -28.74 38.90
C VAL A 585 61.25 -30.19 38.95
N MET A 586 62.13 -30.52 39.91
CA MET A 586 62.64 -31.88 40.07
C MET A 586 61.54 -32.86 40.48
N ALA A 587 60.62 -32.45 41.36
CA ALA A 587 59.50 -33.28 41.78
C ALA A 587 58.54 -33.56 40.62
N ILE A 588 58.23 -32.56 39.78
CA ILE A 588 57.44 -32.75 38.56
C ILE A 588 58.14 -33.73 37.61
N LEU A 589 59.45 -33.58 37.37
CA LEU A 589 60.22 -34.53 36.55
C LEU A 589 60.21 -35.95 37.13
N GLU A 590 60.27 -36.08 38.45
CA GLU A 590 60.20 -37.38 39.12
C GLU A 590 58.81 -38.02 38.93
N ILE A 591 57.73 -37.26 39.11
CA ILE A 591 56.35 -37.71 38.85
C ILE A 591 56.20 -38.14 37.39
N ALA A 592 56.61 -37.29 36.45
CA ALA A 592 56.57 -37.56 35.01
C ALA A 592 57.45 -38.76 34.58
N SER A 593 58.45 -39.14 35.39
CA SER A 593 59.31 -40.31 35.12
C SER A 593 58.75 -41.64 35.63
N LYS A 594 57.73 -41.59 36.50
CA LYS A 594 57.11 -42.77 37.13
C LYS A 594 55.89 -43.29 36.37
N GLU A 595 55.45 -42.62 35.31
CA GLU A 595 54.43 -43.20 34.44
C GLU A 595 54.94 -44.49 33.78
N PRO A 596 54.14 -45.57 33.75
CA PRO A 596 54.51 -46.79 33.07
C PRO A 596 54.73 -46.45 31.59
N LEU A 597 55.89 -46.82 31.05
CA LEU A 597 56.11 -46.90 29.60
C LEU A 597 55.10 -47.92 29.04
N ILE A 598 53.91 -47.47 28.68
CA ILE A 598 52.95 -48.25 27.90
C ILE A 598 53.48 -48.21 26.47
N ASN A 599 54.12 -49.31 26.06
CA ASN A 599 54.42 -49.62 24.66
C ASN A 599 53.18 -50.13 23.95
#